data_AF-A0A1G9CBA5-F1
#
_entry.id   AF-A0A1G9CBA5-F1
#
_cell.length_a   1.000
_cell.length_b   1.000
_cell.length_c   1.000
_cell.angle_alpha   90.00
_cell.angle_beta   90.00
_cell.angle_gamma   90.00
#
_symmetry.space_group_name_H-M   'P 1'
#
loop_
_entity.id
_entity.type
_entity.pdbx_description
1 polymer ?
#
loop_
_entity_poly.entity_id
_entity_poly.type
_entity_poly.pdbx_seq_one_letter_code
_entity_poly.pdbx_strand_id
1 'polypeptide(L)'
;MAFLKRSPWILHYDASSCNGCDIEVLACLTPLYDVERFGIINTGNPKHADILLITGGINSQNREVVKNIYEQMPEPKVVIAVGVCAASGGIFRECYNIAGGVDKVIPVDVYVPGCAARPEMIIDGVVKALEILEEKREKMTGATQIKESARQAAGEST
;
A
#
# COMPACT_ATOMS: atom_id res chain seq x y z
N MET A 1 6.65 19.01 -13.02
CA MET A 1 6.64 18.48 -11.64
C MET A 1 5.40 17.62 -11.48
N ALA A 2 5.55 16.29 -11.36
CA ALA A 2 4.42 15.43 -10.98
C ALA A 2 4.29 15.44 -9.46
N PHE A 3 3.10 15.75 -8.94
CA PHE A 3 2.83 15.86 -7.50
C PHE A 3 2.27 14.53 -6.93
N LEU A 4 2.93 13.39 -7.18
CA LEU A 4 2.43 12.06 -6.79
C LEU A 4 2.00 11.98 -5.31
N LYS A 5 2.76 12.61 -4.42
CA LYS A 5 2.48 12.65 -2.98
C LYS A 5 1.19 13.38 -2.60
N ARG A 6 0.70 14.29 -3.45
CA ARG A 6 -0.48 15.14 -3.17
C ARG A 6 -1.76 14.63 -3.84
N SER A 7 -1.66 13.64 -4.72
CA SER A 7 -2.80 13.06 -5.42
C SER A 7 -2.62 11.55 -5.69
N PRO A 8 -2.29 10.74 -4.68
CA PRO A 8 -2.08 9.30 -4.82
C PRO A 8 -3.42 8.57 -5.03
N TRP A 9 -3.47 7.58 -5.92
CA TRP A 9 -4.67 6.78 -6.11
C TRP A 9 -4.51 5.40 -5.47
N ILE A 10 -5.49 4.99 -4.67
CA ILE A 10 -5.49 3.71 -3.97
C ILE A 10 -6.39 2.74 -4.72
N LEU A 11 -5.94 1.50 -4.89
CA LEU A 11 -6.78 0.35 -5.19
C LEU A 11 -6.90 -0.49 -3.93
N HIS A 12 -8.10 -0.56 -3.37
CA HIS A 12 -8.43 -1.53 -2.33
C HIS A 12 -8.79 -2.88 -2.96
N TYR A 13 -8.20 -3.96 -2.46
CA TYR A 13 -8.53 -5.32 -2.86
C TYR A 13 -8.70 -6.23 -1.66
N ASP A 14 -9.84 -6.93 -1.63
CA ASP A 14 -10.15 -7.98 -0.66
C ASP A 14 -9.52 -9.31 -1.12
N ALA A 15 -8.43 -9.70 -0.45
CA ALA A 15 -7.80 -10.99 -0.63
C ALA A 15 -8.26 -11.97 0.46
N SER A 16 -9.56 -12.24 0.55
CA SER A 16 -10.16 -13.19 1.52
C SER A 16 -10.21 -12.71 2.97
N SER A 17 -10.61 -11.46 3.11
CA SER A 17 -11.02 -10.84 4.36
C SER A 17 -12.39 -11.34 4.82
N CYS A 18 -12.67 -11.17 6.11
CA CYS A 18 -14.01 -11.39 6.69
C CYS A 18 -14.87 -10.13 6.65
N ASN A 19 -14.56 -9.19 5.75
CA ASN A 19 -15.18 -7.85 5.63
C ASN A 19 -14.89 -6.87 6.77
N GLY A 20 -14.28 -7.30 7.88
CA GLY A 20 -13.96 -6.43 9.01
C GLY A 20 -13.01 -5.29 8.61
N CYS A 21 -11.83 -5.60 8.07
CA CYS A 21 -10.89 -4.55 7.65
C CYS A 21 -11.38 -3.78 6.42
N ASP A 22 -12.22 -4.37 5.57
CA ASP A 22 -12.79 -3.70 4.40
C ASP A 22 -13.75 -2.58 4.80
N ILE A 23 -14.58 -2.82 5.80
CA ILE A 23 -15.47 -1.80 6.37
C ILE A 23 -14.65 -0.65 6.95
N GLU A 24 -13.54 -0.93 7.64
CA GLU A 24 -12.68 0.11 8.21
C GLU A 24 -11.93 0.91 7.13
N VAL A 25 -11.53 0.26 6.03
CA VAL A 25 -10.98 0.95 4.85
C VAL A 25 -12.04 1.87 4.22
N LEU A 26 -13.28 1.40 4.07
CA LEU A 26 -14.37 2.24 3.57
C LEU A 26 -14.74 3.35 4.55
N ALA A 27 -14.65 3.12 5.85
CA ALA A 27 -14.86 4.13 6.87
C ALA A 27 -13.85 5.29 6.73
N CYS A 28 -12.61 5.02 6.30
CA CYS A 28 -11.62 6.06 6.01
C CYS A 28 -12.09 7.04 4.91
N LEU A 29 -12.96 6.62 3.99
CA LEU A 29 -13.51 7.45 2.91
C LEU A 29 -14.75 8.25 3.37
N THR A 30 -15.24 8.04 4.59
CA THR A 30 -16.42 8.74 5.10
C THR A 30 -16.04 10.09 5.73
N PRO A 31 -16.97 11.06 5.86
CA PRO A 31 -16.66 12.40 6.36
C PRO A 31 -16.06 12.48 7.77
N LEU A 32 -16.18 11.42 8.59
CA LEU A 32 -15.62 11.41 9.93
C LEU A 32 -14.09 11.30 9.92
N TYR A 33 -13.54 10.46 9.04
CA TYR A 33 -12.11 10.18 8.97
C TYR A 33 -11.45 10.85 7.75
N ASP A 34 -12.22 11.04 6.67
CA ASP A 34 -11.91 11.79 5.46
C ASP A 34 -10.44 11.69 5.02
N VAL A 35 -10.07 10.53 4.47
CA VAL A 35 -8.74 10.31 3.90
C VAL A 35 -8.55 11.08 2.58
N GLU A 36 -9.63 11.51 1.93
CA GLU A 36 -9.58 12.26 0.65
C GLU A 36 -8.92 13.64 0.83
N ARG A 37 -8.89 14.19 2.04
CA ARG A 37 -8.15 15.43 2.38
C ARG A 37 -6.66 15.40 2.00
N PHE A 38 -6.08 14.21 1.87
CA PHE A 38 -4.68 14.02 1.44
C PHE A 38 -4.54 13.84 -0.08
N GLY A 39 -5.64 14.03 -0.84
CA GLY A 39 -5.72 13.83 -2.29
C GLY A 39 -5.89 12.37 -2.70
N ILE A 40 -6.25 11.51 -1.75
CA ILE A 40 -6.46 10.08 -1.97
C ILE A 40 -7.83 9.85 -2.57
N ILE A 41 -7.88 9.03 -3.62
CA ILE A 41 -9.14 8.49 -4.13
C ILE A 41 -9.04 6.96 -4.25
N ASN A 42 -10.15 6.28 -3.98
CA ASN A 42 -10.24 4.84 -4.25
C ASN A 42 -10.67 4.61 -5.71
N THR A 43 -9.85 3.89 -6.47
CA THR A 43 -10.09 3.58 -7.88
C THR A 43 -10.33 2.08 -8.08
N GLY A 44 -11.17 1.73 -9.05
CA GLY A 44 -11.46 0.34 -9.40
C GLY A 44 -10.53 -0.29 -10.44
N ASN A 45 -9.60 0.50 -11.01
CA ASN A 45 -8.71 0.04 -12.07
C ASN A 45 -7.25 0.01 -11.59
N PRO A 46 -6.58 -1.17 -11.58
CA PRO A 46 -5.18 -1.26 -11.17
C PRO A 46 -4.24 -0.40 -12.01
N LYS A 47 -4.55 -0.18 -13.29
CA LYS A 47 -3.70 0.64 -14.17
C LYS A 47 -3.66 2.12 -13.80
N HIS A 48 -4.60 2.58 -12.97
CA HIS A 48 -4.66 3.97 -12.51
C HIS A 48 -4.17 4.13 -11.06
N ALA A 49 -3.93 3.03 -10.34
CA ALA A 49 -3.58 3.07 -8.93
C ALA A 49 -2.06 3.12 -8.73
N ASP A 50 -1.63 3.93 -7.77
CA ASP A 50 -0.24 4.01 -7.31
C ASP A 50 -0.04 3.17 -6.04
N ILE A 51 -1.09 2.98 -5.25
CA ILE A 51 -1.05 2.29 -3.96
C ILE A 51 -2.01 1.10 -4.00
N LEU A 52 -1.51 -0.08 -3.67
CA LEU A 52 -2.30 -1.31 -3.52
C LEU A 52 -2.56 -1.56 -2.05
N LEU A 53 -3.80 -1.44 -1.61
CA LEU A 53 -4.20 -1.71 -0.24
C LEU A 53 -4.91 -3.06 -0.19
N ILE A 54 -4.30 -4.03 0.46
CA ILE A 54 -4.83 -5.40 0.57
C ILE A 54 -5.32 -5.68 1.98
N THR A 55 -6.54 -6.17 2.06
CA THR A 55 -7.15 -6.72 3.27
C THR A 55 -7.27 -8.24 3.13
N GLY A 56 -7.27 -8.96 4.25
CA GLY A 56 -7.40 -10.42 4.24
C GLY A 56 -6.11 -11.18 3.94
N GLY A 57 -6.13 -12.49 4.19
CA GLY A 57 -4.97 -13.36 4.03
C GLY A 57 -4.97 -14.09 2.69
N ILE A 58 -3.79 -14.28 2.09
CA ILE A 58 -3.68 -14.94 0.78
C ILE A 58 -4.12 -16.39 0.89
N ASN A 59 -5.00 -16.82 -0.01
CA ASN A 59 -5.40 -18.21 -0.17
C ASN A 59 -4.97 -18.77 -1.53
N SER A 60 -5.14 -20.07 -1.73
CA SER A 60 -4.76 -20.74 -2.98
C SER A 60 -5.50 -20.23 -4.22
N GLN A 61 -6.71 -19.67 -4.06
CA GLN A 61 -7.54 -19.19 -5.17
C GLN A 61 -7.23 -17.75 -5.57
N ASN A 62 -6.91 -16.89 -4.60
CA ASN A 62 -6.69 -15.46 -4.81
C ASN A 62 -5.22 -15.12 -5.13
N ARG A 63 -4.28 -16.04 -4.88
CA ARG A 63 -2.83 -15.84 -5.07
C ARG A 63 -2.48 -15.26 -6.44
N GLU A 64 -2.91 -15.92 -7.51
CA GLU A 64 -2.59 -15.48 -8.87
C GLU A 64 -3.31 -14.18 -9.23
N VAL A 65 -4.50 -13.94 -8.65
CA VAL A 65 -5.25 -12.70 -8.87
C VAL A 65 -4.52 -11.51 -8.26
N VAL A 66 -4.07 -11.63 -7.01
CA VAL A 66 -3.30 -10.58 -6.32
C VAL A 66 -2.01 -10.26 -7.06
N LYS A 67 -1.30 -11.30 -7.52
CA LYS A 67 -0.09 -11.15 -8.31
C LYS A 67 -0.36 -10.40 -9.62
N ASN A 68 -1.41 -10.78 -10.36
CA ASN A 68 -1.79 -10.12 -11.60
C ASN A 68 -2.19 -8.65 -11.41
N ILE A 69 -2.91 -8.34 -10.32
CA ILE A 69 -3.27 -6.96 -9.98
C ILE A 69 -2.01 -6.13 -9.76
N TYR A 70 -1.08 -6.64 -8.95
CA TYR A 70 0.19 -5.96 -8.67
C TYR A 70 1.04 -5.75 -9.93
N GLU A 71 1.10 -6.74 -10.83
CA GLU A 71 1.85 -6.63 -12.09
C GLU A 71 1.23 -5.64 -13.08
N GLN A 72 -0.08 -5.43 -13.04
CA GLN A 72 -0.78 -4.48 -13.91
C GLN A 72 -0.67 -3.02 -13.45
N MET A 73 -0.23 -2.78 -12.22
CA MET A 73 -0.06 -1.43 -11.68
C MET A 73 1.21 -0.76 -12.23
N PRO A 74 1.13 0.54 -12.61
CA PRO A 74 2.29 1.30 -13.07
C PRO A 74 3.34 1.47 -11.96
N GLU A 75 4.60 1.65 -12.36
CA GLU A 75 5.67 2.09 -11.44
C GLU A 75 5.76 3.62 -11.41
N PRO A 76 6.02 4.25 -10.25
CA PRO A 76 6.30 3.64 -8.94
C PRO A 76 5.02 3.23 -8.20
N LYS A 77 5.04 2.06 -7.54
CA LYS A 77 3.91 1.58 -6.71
C LYS A 77 4.29 1.21 -5.28
N VAL A 78 3.29 1.25 -4.39
CA VAL A 78 3.43 0.90 -2.97
C VAL A 78 2.34 -0.09 -2.54
N VAL A 79 2.70 -1.08 -1.74
CA VAL A 79 1.77 -2.09 -1.22
C VAL A 79 1.59 -1.93 0.29
N ILE A 80 0.33 -1.84 0.71
CA ILE A 80 -0.08 -1.77 2.12
C ILE A 80 -0.85 -3.04 2.47
N ALA A 81 -0.39 -3.78 3.47
CA ALA A 81 -1.11 -4.91 4.05
C ALA A 81 -1.90 -4.45 5.29
N VAL A 82 -3.22 -4.52 5.24
CA VAL A 82 -4.12 -4.05 6.29
C VAL A 82 -4.73 -5.21 7.06
N GLY A 83 -4.47 -5.22 8.37
CA GLY A 83 -4.95 -6.21 9.31
C GLY A 83 -4.01 -7.40 9.49
N VAL A 84 -4.20 -8.13 10.59
CA VAL A 84 -3.37 -9.29 10.97
C VAL A 84 -3.45 -10.44 9.95
N CYS A 85 -4.59 -10.59 9.27
CA CYS A 85 -4.74 -11.58 8.21
C CYS A 85 -3.85 -11.25 7.01
N ALA A 86 -3.79 -9.99 6.59
CA ALA A 86 -2.91 -9.56 5.50
C ALA A 86 -1.43 -9.57 5.90
N ALA A 87 -1.12 -9.28 7.17
CA ALA A 87 0.26 -9.26 7.65
C ALA A 87 0.87 -10.67 7.79
N SER A 88 0.14 -11.64 8.35
CA SER A 88 0.71 -12.94 8.69
C SER A 88 -0.21 -14.15 8.49
N GLY A 89 -1.40 -13.96 7.90
CA GLY A 89 -2.48 -14.94 7.88
C GLY A 89 -3.35 -14.95 9.15
N GLY A 90 -2.99 -14.15 10.16
CA GLY A 90 -3.76 -13.99 11.40
C GLY A 90 -4.10 -15.31 12.08
N ILE A 91 -5.34 -15.43 12.55
CA ILE A 91 -5.88 -16.65 13.17
C ILE A 91 -5.95 -17.84 12.19
N PHE A 92 -5.94 -17.59 10.88
CA PHE A 92 -6.07 -18.61 9.83
C PHE A 92 -4.71 -19.10 9.31
N ARG A 93 -3.59 -18.70 9.93
CA ARG A 93 -2.24 -19.02 9.47
C ARG A 93 -1.98 -20.53 9.31
N GLU A 94 -2.59 -21.37 10.15
CA GLU A 94 -2.42 -22.83 10.13
C GLU A 94 -3.47 -23.55 9.26
N CYS A 95 -4.41 -22.81 8.66
CA CYS A 95 -5.42 -23.40 7.79
C CYS A 95 -4.80 -23.85 6.47
N TYR A 96 -5.22 -25.03 5.97
CA TYR A 96 -4.68 -25.67 4.78
C TYR A 96 -4.75 -24.83 3.50
N ASN A 97 -5.70 -23.89 3.43
CA ASN A 97 -5.98 -23.06 2.26
C ASN A 97 -5.29 -21.68 2.30
N ILE A 98 -4.73 -21.28 3.44
CA ILE A 98 -4.08 -19.97 3.62
C ILE A 98 -2.58 -20.10 3.42
N ALA A 99 -2.03 -19.34 2.47
CA ALA A 99 -0.61 -19.30 2.19
C ALA A 99 0.16 -18.41 3.19
N GLY A 100 -0.54 -17.60 3.99
CA GLY A 100 0.01 -16.68 4.98
C GLY A 100 -0.34 -15.23 4.67
N GLY A 101 0.58 -14.33 4.99
CA GLY A 101 0.45 -12.91 4.67
C GLY A 101 0.63 -12.61 3.18
N VAL A 102 0.37 -11.35 2.82
CA VAL A 102 0.51 -10.81 1.46
C VAL A 102 1.97 -10.87 0.96
N ASP A 103 2.91 -10.80 1.89
CA ASP A 103 4.37 -10.89 1.68
C ASP A 103 4.83 -12.18 1.01
N LYS A 104 4.01 -13.23 1.05
CA LYS A 104 4.27 -14.51 0.38
C LYS A 104 4.07 -14.48 -1.13
N VAL A 105 3.42 -13.44 -1.65
CA VAL A 105 3.07 -13.31 -3.08
C VAL A 105 3.67 -12.07 -3.70
N ILE A 106 3.55 -10.92 -3.03
CA ILE A 106 4.01 -9.62 -3.53
C ILE A 106 4.80 -8.88 -2.43
N PRO A 107 5.72 -7.98 -2.79
CA PRO A 107 6.45 -7.20 -1.80
C PRO A 107 5.50 -6.24 -1.07
N VAL A 108 5.54 -6.26 0.26
CA VAL A 108 4.76 -5.34 1.11
C VAL A 108 5.69 -4.24 1.62
N ASP A 109 5.27 -2.99 1.50
CA ASP A 109 6.03 -1.82 1.96
C ASP A 109 5.57 -1.35 3.34
N VAL A 110 4.26 -1.39 3.60
CA VAL A 110 3.66 -0.94 4.87
C VAL A 110 2.73 -2.02 5.42
N TYR A 111 2.88 -2.30 6.71
CA TYR A 111 1.97 -3.16 7.46
C TYR A 111 1.15 -2.33 8.44
N VAL A 112 -0.17 -2.47 8.40
CA VAL A 112 -1.10 -1.86 9.36
C VAL A 112 -1.66 -2.97 10.25
N PRO A 113 -1.19 -3.11 11.51
CA PRO A 113 -1.69 -4.15 12.41
C PRO A 113 -3.13 -3.85 12.89
N GLY A 114 -3.93 -4.90 13.11
CA GLY A 114 -5.28 -4.80 13.69
C GLY A 114 -6.21 -5.94 13.31
N CYS A 115 -7.31 -6.12 14.06
CA CYS A 115 -8.34 -7.14 13.81
C CYS A 115 -9.72 -6.71 14.35
N ALA A 116 -10.46 -5.81 13.68
CA ALA A 116 -10.07 -5.06 12.48
C ALA A 116 -9.12 -3.88 12.81
N ALA A 117 -8.39 -3.39 11.82
CA ALA A 117 -7.53 -2.21 11.99
C ALA A 117 -8.40 -0.95 12.12
N ARG A 118 -8.13 -0.13 13.14
CA ARG A 118 -8.87 1.13 13.32
C ARG A 118 -8.62 2.08 12.13
N PRO A 119 -9.60 2.90 11.71
CA PRO A 119 -9.45 3.82 10.58
C PRO A 119 -8.25 4.76 10.73
N GLU A 120 -7.97 5.25 11.94
CA GLU A 120 -6.84 6.13 12.20
C GLU A 120 -5.49 5.43 11.94
N MET A 121 -5.40 4.13 12.23
CA MET A 121 -4.21 3.32 11.93
C MET A 121 -4.05 3.07 10.44
N ILE A 122 -5.16 2.92 9.71
CA ILE A 122 -5.15 2.79 8.25
C ILE A 122 -4.65 4.11 7.64
N ILE A 123 -5.17 5.26 8.10
CA ILE A 123 -4.73 6.58 7.64
C ILE A 123 -3.24 6.79 7.89
N ASP A 124 -2.74 6.45 9.08
CA ASP A 124 -1.30 6.53 9.39
C ASP A 124 -0.46 5.64 8.45
N GLY A 125 -0.91 4.41 8.20
CA GLY A 125 -0.29 3.51 7.23
C GLY A 125 -0.27 4.09 5.81
N VAL A 126 -1.33 4.75 5.40
CA VAL A 126 -1.39 5.41 4.09
C VAL A 126 -0.47 6.62 4.03
N VAL A 127 -0.42 7.47 5.05
CA VAL A 127 0.52 8.61 5.12
C VAL A 127 1.97 8.12 4.99
N LYS A 128 2.33 7.04 5.69
CA LYS A 128 3.64 6.40 5.56
C LYS A 128 3.89 5.86 4.15
N ALA A 129 2.87 5.29 3.51
CA ALA A 129 2.98 4.84 2.12
C ALA A 129 3.26 5.99 1.14
N LEU A 130 2.76 7.21 1.41
CA LEU A 130 3.04 8.38 0.58
C LEU A 130 4.52 8.79 0.60
N GLU A 131 5.17 8.67 1.76
CA GLU A 131 6.59 8.94 1.90
C GLU A 131 7.41 7.93 1.10
N ILE A 132 7.08 6.63 1.22
CA ILE A 132 7.74 5.56 0.48
C ILE A 132 7.52 5.72 -1.03
N LEU A 133 6.33 6.12 -1.46
CA LEU A 133 6.01 6.36 -2.87
C LEU A 133 6.88 7.48 -3.45
N GLU A 134 7.06 8.56 -2.70
CA GLU A 134 7.94 9.67 -3.09
C GLU A 134 9.41 9.21 -3.18
N GLU A 135 9.91 8.44 -2.21
CA GLU A 135 11.25 7.88 -2.25
C GLU A 135 11.49 6.96 -3.45
N LYS A 136 10.54 6.05 -3.74
CA LYS A 136 10.62 5.15 -4.90
C LYS A 136 10.68 5.93 -6.21
N ARG A 137 9.91 7.01 -6.32
CA ARG A 137 9.93 7.91 -7.46
C ARG A 137 11.28 8.63 -7.61
N GLU A 138 11.85 9.16 -6.53
CA GLU A 138 13.15 9.85 -6.57
C GLU A 138 14.29 8.90 -6.99
N LYS A 139 14.23 7.64 -6.55
CA LYS A 139 15.16 6.58 -6.98
C LYS A 139 15.01 6.26 -8.46
N MET A 140 13.77 6.11 -8.96
CA MET A 140 13.49 5.76 -10.36
C MET A 140 13.85 6.88 -11.35
N THR A 141 13.70 8.15 -10.95
CA THR A 141 14.04 9.31 -11.78
C THR A 141 15.51 9.69 -11.73
N GLY A 142 16.35 9.01 -10.93
CA GLY A 142 17.76 9.34 -10.74
C GLY A 142 17.99 10.69 -10.05
N ALA A 143 16.93 11.36 -9.58
CA ALA A 143 17.00 12.67 -8.94
C ALA A 143 17.89 12.65 -7.68
N THR A 144 17.94 11.52 -6.98
CA THR A 144 18.82 11.30 -5.82
C THR A 144 20.30 11.36 -6.22
N GLN A 145 20.69 10.68 -7.30
CA GLN A 145 22.06 10.72 -7.82
C GLN A 145 22.43 12.12 -8.32
N ILE A 146 21.49 12.83 -8.96
CA ILE A 146 21.71 14.21 -9.43
C ILE A 146 21.88 15.17 -8.24
N LYS A 147 21.07 15.04 -7.18
CA LYS A 147 21.18 15.83 -5.94
C LYS A 147 22.49 15.55 -5.20
N GLU A 148 22.89 14.28 -5.08
CA GLU A 148 24.15 13.87 -4.44
C GLU A 148 25.38 14.34 -5.23
N SER A 149 25.34 14.20 -6.56
CA SER A 149 26.40 14.71 -7.45
C SER A 149 26.53 16.23 -7.35
N ALA A 150 25.40 16.95 -7.30
CA ALA A 150 25.37 18.40 -7.12
C ALA A 150 25.88 18.83 -5.73
N ARG A 151 25.58 18.05 -4.68
CA ARG A 151 26.05 18.32 -3.31
C ARG A 151 27.55 18.04 -3.14
N GLN A 152 28.06 16.99 -3.78
CA GLN A 152 29.50 16.72 -3.89
C GLN A 152 30.22 17.79 -4.72
N ALA A 153 29.62 18.26 -5.82
CA ALA A 153 30.16 19.37 -6.61
C ALA A 153 30.14 20.73 -5.87
N ALA A 154 29.23 20.90 -4.90
CA ALA A 154 29.15 22.08 -4.05
C ALA A 154 30.12 22.07 -2.85
N GLY A 155 30.88 20.99 -2.65
CA GLY A 155 31.93 20.92 -1.61
C GLY A 155 31.43 20.82 -0.17
N GLU A 156 30.15 20.52 0.07
CA GLU A 156 29.62 20.25 1.40
C GLU A 156 29.94 18.79 1.80
N SER A 157 31.14 18.55 2.33
CA SER A 157 31.50 17.28 2.97
C SER A 157 30.97 17.26 4.41
N THR A 158 30.10 16.28 4.69
CA THR A 158 29.63 15.75 6.01
C THR A 158 29.85 16.58 7.26
#